data_AF-A0A397D8U4-F1
#
_entry.id   AF-A0A397D8U4-F1
#
_cell.length_a   1.000
_cell.length_b   1.000
_cell.length_c   1.000
_cell.angle_alpha   90.00
_cell.angle_beta   90.00
_cell.angle_gamma   90.00
#
_symmetry.space_group_name_H-M   'P 1'
#
loop_
_entity.id
_entity.type
_entity.pdbx_description
1 polymer ?
#
loop_
_entity_poly.entity_id
_entity_poly.type
_entity_poly.pdbx_seq_one_letter_code
_entity_poly.pdbx_strand_id
1 'polypeptide(L)' 'MGTLCANQGFDKDSDVKHSLFRTTDKEFGLRQDVAMHAGQYIMEYVGEVIGKDEFFRRFRKMPYAQVPDYYFMQLSP' A
#
# COMPACT_ATOMS: atom_id res chain seq x y z
N MET A 1 -6.27 -25.53 -4.57
CA MET A 1 -5.55 -25.32 -3.29
C MET A 1 -6.35 -25.94 -2.16
N GLY A 2 -5.70 -26.54 -1.16
CA GLY A 2 -6.39 -27.16 -0.01
C GLY A 2 -6.83 -26.12 1.03
N THR A 3 -7.92 -26.39 1.75
CA THR A 3 -8.52 -25.48 2.74
C THR A 3 -7.63 -25.21 3.96
N LEU A 4 -6.67 -26.10 4.24
CA LEU A 4 -5.74 -26.01 5.38
C LEU A 4 -4.48 -25.17 5.07
N CYS A 5 -4.29 -24.70 3.85
CA CYS A 5 -3.12 -23.90 3.51
C CYS A 5 -3.23 -22.49 4.12
N ALA A 6 -2.28 -22.16 5.00
CA ALA A 6 -2.18 -20.82 5.60
C ALA A 6 -1.45 -19.80 4.70
N ASN A 7 -0.71 -20.25 3.68
CA ASN A 7 -0.01 -19.38 2.73
C ASN A 7 -0.92 -18.92 1.59
N GLN A 8 -2.04 -18.29 1.93
CA GLN A 8 -3.03 -17.78 0.98
C GLN A 8 -3.52 -16.38 1.40
N GLY A 9 -2.66 -15.60 2.06
CA GLY A 9 -3.03 -14.33 2.69
C GLY A 9 -3.56 -13.28 1.71
N PHE A 10 -2.95 -13.17 0.54
CA PHE A 10 -3.39 -12.27 -0.54
C PHE A 10 -4.77 -12.67 -1.10
N ASP A 11 -4.98 -13.96 -1.40
CA ASP A 11 -6.25 -14.45 -1.96
C ASP A 11 -7.43 -14.35 -0.98
N LYS A 12 -7.15 -14.36 0.33
CA LYS A 12 -8.15 -14.43 1.40
C LYS A 12 -8.37 -13.09 2.12
N ASP A 13 -7.81 -11.98 1.62
CA ASP A 13 -7.94 -10.65 2.23
C ASP A 13 -7.64 -10.67 3.75
N SER A 14 -6.50 -11.28 4.10
CA SER A 14 -6.12 -11.55 5.49
C SER A 14 -5.38 -10.37 6.15
N ASP A 15 -5.77 -9.16 5.82
CA ASP A 15 -5.15 -7.93 6.30
C ASP A 15 -5.29 -7.80 7.82
N VAL A 16 -4.22 -7.33 8.47
CA VAL A 16 -4.21 -7.10 9.92
C VAL A 16 -5.04 -5.86 10.22
N LYS A 17 -5.90 -5.93 11.24
CA LYS A 17 -6.71 -4.78 11.67
C LYS A 17 -5.86 -3.55 11.97
N HIS A 18 -6.18 -2.46 11.29
CA HIS A 18 -5.47 -1.20 11.37
C HIS A 18 -6.45 -0.02 11.25
N SER A 19 -6.01 1.13 11.74
CA SER A 19 -6.74 2.39 11.70
C SER A 19 -5.86 3.51 11.13
N LEU A 20 -6.49 4.46 10.44
CA LEU A 20 -5.86 5.72 10.06
C LEU A 20 -5.77 6.63 11.28
N PHE A 21 -4.63 7.28 11.45
CA PHE A 21 -4.44 8.29 12.48
C PHE A 21 -3.74 9.52 11.91
N ARG A 22 -3.97 10.69 12.52
CA ARG A 22 -3.27 11.90 12.14
C ARG A 22 -1.92 12.01 12.85
N THR A 23 -0.88 12.27 12.07
CA THR A 23 0.47 12.59 12.55
C THR A 23 0.62 14.12 12.66
N THR A 24 1.61 14.57 13.43
CA THR A 24 1.89 16.00 13.59
C THR A 24 2.45 16.63 12.31
N ASP A 25 3.22 15.87 11.53
CA ASP A 25 4.04 16.42 10.45
C ASP A 25 3.69 15.91 9.04
N LYS A 26 3.11 14.71 8.92
CA LYS A 26 2.92 13.99 7.63
C LYS A 26 1.46 13.65 7.35
N GLU A 27 0.54 14.45 7.89
CA GLU A 27 -0.91 14.26 7.80
C GLU A 27 -1.38 12.91 8.35
N PHE A 28 -1.37 11.84 7.56
CA PHE A 28 -1.94 10.54 7.93
C PHE A 28 -0.87 9.46 8.07
N GLY A 29 -1.09 8.58 9.04
CA GLY A 29 -0.33 7.36 9.24
C GLY A 29 -1.26 6.16 9.45
N LEU A 30 -0.69 4.97 9.32
CA LEU A 30 -1.36 3.71 9.61
C LEU A 30 -0.93 3.20 10.99
N ARG A 31 -1.89 2.90 11.86
CA ARG A 31 -1.64 2.32 13.18
C ARG A 31 -2.33 0.96 13.27
N GLN A 32 -1.68 0.01 13.90
CA GLN A 32 -2.27 -1.30 14.16
C GLN A 32 -3.09 -1.28 15.44
N ASP A 33 -4.25 -1.92 15.38
CA ASP A 33 -5.17 -2.00 16.51
C ASP A 33 -4.98 -3.29 17.33
N VAL A 34 -4.05 -4.15 16.89
CA VAL A 34 -3.72 -5.45 17.50
C VAL A 34 -2.21 -5.64 17.60
N ALA A 35 -1.76 -6.47 18.54
CA ALA A 35 -0.36 -6.85 18.65
C ALA A 35 0.09 -7.64 17.40
N MET A 36 1.34 -7.40 16.98
CA MET A 36 1.94 -8.03 15.83
C MET A 36 3.03 -9.04 16.20
N HIS A 37 3.19 -10.03 15.33
CA HIS A 37 4.33 -10.93 15.33
C HIS A 37 5.29 -10.61 14.18
N ALA A 38 6.58 -10.89 14.38
CA ALA A 38 7.57 -10.77 13.31
C ALA A 38 7.24 -11.74 12.16
N GLY A 39 7.37 -11.26 10.92
CA GLY A 39 7.06 -12.04 9.72
C GLY A 39 5.57 -12.15 9.39
N GLN A 40 4.69 -11.46 10.13
CA GLN A 40 3.26 -11.43 9.86
C GLN A 40 2.94 -10.50 8.68
N TYR A 41 2.12 -10.99 7.75
CA TYR A 41 1.54 -10.19 6.67
C TYR A 41 0.64 -9.07 7.23
N ILE A 42 0.70 -7.86 6.68
CA ILE A 42 -0.02 -6.68 7.19
C ILE A 42 -1.13 -6.24 6.25
N MET A 43 -0.76 -5.85 5.03
CA MET A 43 -1.64 -5.26 4.02
C MET A 43 -0.98 -5.35 2.65
N GLU A 44 -1.78 -5.50 1.60
CA GLU A 44 -1.35 -5.40 0.21
C GLU A 44 -1.38 -3.94 -0.27
N TYR A 45 -0.31 -3.51 -0.95
CA TYR A 45 -0.30 -2.21 -1.63
C TYR A 45 -1.01 -2.34 -2.99
N VAL A 46 -2.34 -2.25 -2.98
CA VAL A 46 -3.17 -2.34 -4.19
C VAL A 46 -3.30 -0.97 -4.84
N GLY A 47 -3.11 -0.90 -6.15
CA GLY A 47 -3.25 0.32 -6.93
C GLY A 47 -3.33 0.05 -8.43
N GLU A 48 -3.37 1.12 -9.22
CA GLU A 48 -3.38 1.01 -10.68
C GLU A 48 -2.01 0.58 -11.19
N VAL A 49 -1.97 -0.51 -11.97
CA VAL A 49 -0.74 -0.97 -12.63
C VAL A 49 -0.58 -0.24 -13.96
N ILE A 50 0.46 0.59 -14.04
CA ILE A 50 0.74 1.44 -15.21
C ILE A 50 2.12 1.15 -15.81
N GLY A 51 2.25 1.37 -17.13
CA GLY A 51 3.53 1.29 -17.82
C GLY A 51 4.42 2.53 -17.62
N LYS A 52 5.69 2.46 -18.07
CA LYS A 52 6.68 3.54 -17.92
C LYS A 52 6.23 4.87 -18.56
N ASP A 53 5.63 4.82 -19.75
CA ASP A 53 5.15 6.03 -20.44
C ASP A 53 4.03 6.74 -19.66
N GLU A 54 3.11 5.96 -19.11
CA GLU A 54 2.01 6.48 -18.29
C GLU A 54 2.52 7.04 -16.97
N PHE A 55 3.49 6.37 -16.35
CA PHE A 55 4.19 6.88 -15.17
C PHE A 55 4.82 8.25 -15.45
N PHE A 56 5.61 8.40 -16.52
CA PHE A 56 6.23 9.68 -16.87
C PHE A 56 5.19 10.77 -17.17
N ARG A 57 4.09 10.42 -17.84
CA ARG A 57 2.98 11.35 -18.12
C ARG A 57 2.36 11.88 -16.83
N ARG A 58 2.11 11.02 -15.83
CA ARG A 58 1.55 11.42 -14.54
C ARG A 58 2.55 12.20 -13.69
N PHE A 59 3.79 11.71 -13.62
CA PHE A 59 4.86 12.35 -12.86
C PHE A 59 5.10 13.80 -13.32
N ARG A 60 5.16 14.04 -14.64
CA ARG A 60 5.31 15.40 -15.19
C ARG A 60 4.13 16.33 -14.88
N LYS A 61 2.95 15.78 -14.60
CA LYS A 61 1.75 16.57 -14.25
C LYS A 61 1.66 16.92 -12.76
N MET A 62 2.35 16.18 -11.88
CA MET A 62 2.24 16.39 -10.43
C MET A 62 2.63 17.80 -9.95
N PRO A 63 3.69 18.45 -10.46
CA PRO A 63 4.02 19.82 -10.06
C PRO A 63 2.87 20.81 -10.31
N TYR A 64 2.09 20.60 -11.37
CA TYR A 64 0.93 21.43 -11.70
C TYR A 64 -0.28 21.13 -10.80
N ALA A 65 -0.35 19.92 -10.25
CA ALA A 65 -1.44 19.50 -9.38
C ALA A 65 -1.24 19.95 -7.90
N GLN A 66 -0.06 20.47 -7.54
CA GLN A 66 0.31 20.87 -6.17
C GLN A 66 0.06 19.77 -5.11
N VAL A 67 0.11 18.50 -5.53
CA VAL A 67 -0.07 17.36 -4.63
C VAL A 67 1.29 17.02 -4.03
N PRO A 68 1.49 17.15 -2.70
CA PRO A 68 2.79 16.95 -2.06
C PRO A 68 3.16 15.47 -1.92
N ASP A 69 2.16 14.58 -1.87
CA ASP A 69 2.37 13.15 -1.63
C ASP A 69 2.46 12.34 -2.93
N TYR A 70 3.40 11.40 -2.94
CA TYR A 70 3.69 10.53 -4.08
C TYR A 70 3.39 9.07 -3.75
N TYR A 71 2.59 8.41 -4.59
CA TYR A 71 2.11 7.05 -4.41
C TYR A 71 2.48 6.12 -5.58
N PHE A 72 3.71 6.26 -6.10
CA PHE A 72 4.23 5.38 -7.14
C PHE A 72 5.12 4.30 -6.53
N MET A 73 4.87 3.04 -6.88
CA MET A 73 5.67 1.89 -6.49
C MET A 73 6.05 1.08 -7.72
N GLN A 74 7.34 0.76 -7.87
CA GLN A 74 7.83 -0.10 -8.94
C GLN A 74 7.63 -1.56 -8.55
N LEU A 75 6.83 -2.31 -9.33
CA LEU A 75 6.52 -3.73 -9.07
C LEU A 75 7.51 -4.71 -9.71
N SER A 76 8.12 -4.33 -10.84
CA SER A 76 9.10 -5.16 -11.56
C SER A 76 10.21 -4.31 -12.20
N PRO A 77 11.42 -4.87 -12.42
CA PRO A 77 12.55 -4.19 -13.08
C PRO A 77 12.23 -3.67 -14.49
#